data_AF-A0A238WF24-F1
#
_entry.id   AF-A0A238WF24-F1
#
_cell.length_a   1.000
_cell.length_b   1.000
_cell.length_c   1.000
_cell.angle_alpha   90.00
_cell.angle_beta   90.00
_cell.angle_gamma   90.00
#
_symmetry.space_group_name_H-M   'P 1'
#
loop_
_entity.id
_entity.type
_entity.pdbx_description
1 polymer ?
#
loop_
_entity_poly.entity_id
_entity_poly.type
_entity_poly.pdbx_seq_one_letter_code
_entity_poly.pdbx_strand_id
1 'polypeptide(L)'
;MKNKLLPLVFVLGCYSAYSQVGIGTNVPRSGAQLDVTAAAKNKGILIPDVELTGTTDNTTIKNKLGETTPESLLVYNTKTISDVTPGYYYWFDNKWNRMVNAADLAAATAGAGGGMTGITGATGAPGTR
;
A
#
# COMPACT_ATOMS: atom_id res chain seq x y z
N MET A 1 45.79 -30.67 -10.06
CA MET A 1 44.43 -30.81 -9.50
C MET A 1 43.65 -29.57 -9.95
N LYS A 2 42.54 -29.73 -10.68
CA LYS A 2 41.86 -28.62 -11.38
C LYS A 2 41.18 -27.69 -10.36
N ASN A 3 41.34 -26.37 -10.52
CA ASN A 3 40.88 -25.30 -9.60
C ASN A 3 39.34 -25.16 -9.56
N LYS A 4 38.62 -26.26 -9.28
CA LYS A 4 37.15 -26.34 -9.31
C LYS A 4 36.47 -25.60 -8.16
N LEU A 5 37.24 -25.15 -7.16
CA LEU A 5 36.75 -24.38 -6.03
C LEU A 5 36.42 -22.91 -6.40
N LEU A 6 37.14 -22.33 -7.35
CA LEU A 6 36.94 -20.93 -7.76
C LEU A 6 35.55 -20.65 -8.35
N PRO A 7 35.02 -21.45 -9.30
CA PRO A 7 33.66 -21.23 -9.81
C PRO A 7 32.59 -21.46 -8.73
N LEU A 8 32.83 -22.36 -7.77
CA LEU A 8 31.88 -22.62 -6.68
C LEU A 8 31.77 -21.43 -5.72
N VAL A 9 32.90 -20.81 -5.35
CA VAL A 9 32.92 -19.59 -4.51
C VAL A 9 32.24 -18.42 -5.22
N PHE A 10 32.45 -18.27 -6.54
CA PHE A 10 31.82 -17.21 -7.33
C PHE A 10 30.28 -17.36 -7.37
N VAL A 11 29.77 -18.57 -7.59
CA VAL A 11 28.32 -18.85 -7.62
C VAL A 11 27.67 -18.64 -6.24
N LEU A 12 28.34 -19.05 -5.16
CA LEU A 12 27.84 -18.84 -3.80
C LEU A 12 27.86 -17.36 -3.38
N GLY A 13 28.79 -16.56 -3.88
CA GLY A 13 28.87 -15.13 -3.62
C GLY A 13 27.75 -14.30 -4.25
N CYS A 14 27.19 -14.75 -5.37
CA CYS A 14 26.09 -14.06 -6.05
C CYS A 14 24.72 -14.28 -5.38
N TYR A 15 24.58 -15.25 -4.48
CA TYR A 15 23.28 -15.62 -3.89
C TYR A 15 22.80 -14.66 -2.78
N SER A 16 23.67 -13.78 -2.29
CA SER A 16 23.41 -12.93 -1.11
C SER A 16 23.08 -11.47 -1.43
N ALA A 17 22.81 -11.11 -2.69
CA ALA A 17 22.51 -9.74 -3.06
C ALA A 17 21.02 -9.40 -2.76
N TYR A 18 20.74 -8.95 -1.55
CA TYR A 18 19.50 -8.20 -1.28
C TYR A 18 19.61 -6.84 -1.97
N SER A 19 18.74 -6.57 -2.94
CA SER A 19 18.70 -5.29 -3.65
C SER A 19 17.41 -4.55 -3.33
N GLN A 20 17.52 -3.27 -3.01
CA GLN A 20 16.38 -2.37 -2.90
C GLN A 20 15.72 -2.16 -4.27
N VAL A 21 14.39 -2.13 -4.31
CA VAL A 21 13.66 -2.03 -5.59
C VAL A 21 13.50 -0.56 -5.96
N GLY A 22 14.23 -0.12 -6.98
CA GLY A 22 14.05 1.19 -7.61
C GLY A 22 13.15 1.10 -8.83
N ILE A 23 12.06 1.87 -8.87
CA ILE A 23 11.25 2.03 -10.07
C ILE A 23 11.41 3.46 -10.57
N GLY A 24 12.06 3.62 -11.72
CA GLY A 24 12.36 4.93 -12.30
C GLY A 24 13.54 5.66 -11.64
N THR A 25 14.33 4.97 -10.83
CA THR A 25 15.62 5.43 -10.29
C THR A 25 16.62 4.28 -10.20
N ASN A 26 17.89 4.54 -10.52
CA ASN A 26 19.01 3.60 -10.33
C ASN A 26 19.69 3.79 -8.97
N VAL A 27 19.30 4.83 -8.22
CA VAL A 27 19.82 5.13 -6.88
C VAL A 27 18.64 5.29 -5.93
N PRO A 28 18.02 4.19 -5.49
CA PRO A 28 16.94 4.25 -4.50
C PRO A 28 17.48 4.78 -3.17
N ARG A 29 16.64 5.49 -2.41
CA ARG A 29 17.01 5.96 -1.07
C ARG A 29 17.32 4.77 -0.15
N SER A 30 18.39 4.88 0.64
CA SER A 30 18.89 3.81 1.51
C SER A 30 17.91 3.34 2.59
N GLY A 31 16.93 4.18 2.98
CA GLY A 31 15.88 3.82 3.93
C GLY A 31 14.62 3.21 3.31
N ALA A 32 14.57 3.02 1.99
CA ALA A 32 13.38 2.54 1.28
C ALA A 32 13.62 1.15 0.69
N GLN A 33 12.73 0.20 1.00
CA GLN A 33 12.71 -1.09 0.33
C GLN A 33 12.18 -0.99 -1.11
N LEU A 34 11.28 -0.03 -1.35
CA LEU A 34 10.73 0.34 -2.64
C LEU A 34 10.80 1.88 -2.80
N ASP A 35 11.55 2.36 -3.79
CA ASP A 35 11.60 3.78 -4.17
C ASP A 35 11.05 3.96 -5.58
N VAL A 36 9.90 4.63 -5.70
CA VAL A 36 9.26 4.91 -6.99
C VAL A 36 9.43 6.39 -7.32
N THR A 37 10.17 6.67 -8.39
CA THR A 37 10.43 8.03 -8.86
C THR A 37 9.95 8.19 -10.31
N ALA A 38 9.25 9.28 -10.59
CA ALA A 38 8.87 9.68 -11.94
C ALA A 38 9.58 10.98 -12.31
N ALA A 39 10.64 10.91 -13.11
CA ALA A 39 11.46 12.09 -13.46
C ALA A 39 10.64 13.23 -14.08
N ALA A 40 9.68 12.89 -14.94
CA ALA A 40 8.76 13.85 -15.57
C ALA A 40 7.53 14.20 -14.71
N LYS A 41 7.46 13.72 -13.45
CA LYS A 41 6.40 14.00 -12.46
C LYS A 41 4.97 13.72 -12.97
N ASN A 42 4.82 12.73 -13.85
CA ASN A 42 3.59 12.42 -14.58
C ASN A 42 3.13 10.96 -14.43
N LYS A 43 3.59 10.26 -13.39
CA LYS A 43 3.23 8.87 -13.10
C LYS A 43 2.85 8.70 -11.64
N GLY A 44 1.93 7.78 -11.36
CA GLY A 44 1.55 7.35 -10.03
C GLY A 44 1.87 5.87 -9.82
N ILE A 45 1.43 5.34 -8.67
CA ILE A 45 1.49 3.91 -8.34
C ILE A 45 0.07 3.38 -8.40
N LEU A 46 -0.14 2.30 -9.19
CA LEU A 46 -1.40 1.57 -9.16
C LEU A 46 -1.34 0.56 -8.01
N ILE A 47 -2.23 0.74 -7.04
CA ILE A 47 -2.42 -0.19 -5.93
C ILE A 47 -3.27 -1.37 -6.41
N PRO A 48 -3.03 -2.61 -5.98
CA PRO A 48 -3.83 -3.76 -6.40
C PRO A 48 -5.32 -3.58 -6.13
N ASP A 49 -6.12 -3.83 -7.16
CA ASP A 49 -7.58 -3.89 -7.08
C ASP A 49 -8.02 -5.23 -6.48
N VAL A 50 -8.92 -5.18 -5.50
CA VAL A 50 -9.46 -6.35 -4.81
C VAL A 50 -10.98 -6.24 -4.64
N GLU A 51 -11.63 -7.37 -4.42
CA GLU A 51 -13.08 -7.47 -4.18
C GLU A 51 -13.34 -7.91 -2.73
N LEU A 52 -13.21 -6.99 -1.77
CA LEU A 52 -13.44 -7.32 -0.35
C LEU A 52 -14.90 -7.67 -0.11
N THR A 53 -15.15 -8.67 0.75
CA THR A 53 -16.52 -9.06 1.14
C THR A 53 -17.00 -8.42 2.44
N GLY A 54 -16.14 -7.68 3.14
CA GLY A 54 -16.45 -6.99 4.40
C GLY A 54 -15.17 -6.52 5.11
N THR A 55 -15.29 -5.72 6.16
CA THR A 55 -14.09 -5.22 6.88
C THR A 55 -13.32 -6.31 7.63
N THR A 56 -13.96 -7.43 7.94
CA THR A 56 -13.34 -8.59 8.59
C THR A 56 -12.88 -9.67 7.60
N ASP A 57 -12.93 -9.38 6.29
CA ASP A 57 -12.53 -10.32 5.25
C ASP A 57 -11.02 -10.59 5.27
N ASN A 58 -10.65 -11.75 5.82
CA ASN A 58 -9.28 -12.26 5.84
C ASN A 58 -9.04 -13.34 4.76
N THR A 59 -9.97 -13.49 3.82
CA THR A 59 -9.96 -14.60 2.85
C THR A 59 -9.70 -14.18 1.42
N THR A 60 -10.07 -12.95 1.03
CA THR A 60 -9.85 -12.44 -0.32
C THR A 60 -8.36 -12.27 -0.61
N ILE A 61 -7.60 -11.78 0.37
CA ILE A 61 -6.15 -11.61 0.27
C ILE A 61 -5.49 -12.65 1.19
N LYS A 62 -5.46 -13.89 0.72
CA LYS A 62 -4.69 -14.97 1.35
C LYS A 62 -3.24 -14.88 0.91
N ASN A 63 -2.34 -14.67 1.86
CA ASN A 63 -0.95 -15.08 1.65
C ASN A 63 -0.90 -16.60 1.52
N LYS A 64 -0.09 -17.11 0.60
CA LYS A 64 0.15 -18.56 0.50
C LYS A 64 0.59 -19.07 1.88
N LEU A 65 0.04 -20.22 2.30
CA LEU A 65 0.39 -20.97 3.54
C LEU A 65 -0.25 -20.49 4.87
N GLY A 66 -1.49 -20.01 4.87
CA GLY A 66 -2.26 -19.86 6.11
C GLY A 66 -1.77 -18.75 7.04
N GLU A 67 -0.96 -17.83 6.50
CA GLU A 67 -0.48 -16.66 7.22
C GLU A 67 -1.60 -15.63 7.39
N THR A 68 -1.61 -14.97 8.55
CA THR A 68 -2.47 -13.81 8.80
C THR A 68 -2.14 -12.69 7.82
N THR A 69 -3.16 -11.96 7.37
CA THR A 69 -2.98 -10.76 6.55
C THR A 69 -2.00 -9.81 7.25
N PRO A 70 -0.90 -9.39 6.58
CA PRO A 70 0.11 -8.57 7.22
C PRO A 70 -0.45 -7.18 7.52
N GLU A 71 -0.09 -6.66 8.68
CA GLU A 71 -0.36 -5.27 9.08
C GLU A 71 0.21 -4.30 8.03
N SER A 72 -0.48 -3.17 7.84
CA SER A 72 -0.11 -2.14 6.87
C SER A 72 -0.22 -2.56 5.39
N LEU A 73 -0.89 -3.68 5.07
CA LEU A 73 -1.19 -4.04 3.68
C LEU A 73 -2.20 -3.07 3.08
N LEU A 74 -1.89 -2.45 1.94
CA LEU A 74 -2.72 -1.45 1.25
C LEU A 74 -3.32 -2.02 -0.04
N VAL A 75 -4.62 -1.82 -0.23
CA VAL A 75 -5.37 -2.28 -1.42
C VAL A 75 -6.42 -1.26 -1.84
N TYR A 76 -6.89 -1.36 -3.09
CA TYR A 76 -8.08 -0.64 -3.56
C TYR A 76 -9.25 -1.62 -3.67
N ASN A 77 -10.29 -1.43 -2.85
CA ASN A 77 -11.51 -2.21 -2.96
C ASN A 77 -12.39 -1.69 -4.09
N THR A 78 -12.97 -2.60 -4.87
CA THR A 78 -13.81 -2.29 -6.05
C THR A 78 -15.29 -2.59 -5.84
N LYS A 79 -15.67 -3.25 -4.75
CA LYS A 79 -17.05 -3.70 -4.49
C LYS A 79 -17.72 -2.96 -3.35
N THR A 80 -19.04 -2.86 -3.43
CA THR A 80 -19.89 -2.56 -2.29
C THR A 80 -20.52 -3.85 -1.79
N ILE A 81 -20.01 -4.38 -0.67
CA ILE A 81 -20.53 -5.58 -0.01
C ILE A 81 -20.47 -5.34 1.50
N SER A 82 -21.52 -5.68 2.24
CA SER A 82 -21.58 -5.46 3.70
C SER A 82 -21.30 -3.99 4.06
N ASP A 83 -20.20 -3.75 4.75
CA ASP A 83 -19.74 -2.48 5.31
C ASP A 83 -18.55 -1.90 4.52
N VAL A 84 -18.15 -2.54 3.42
CA VAL A 84 -17.12 -2.01 2.51
C VAL A 84 -17.75 -1.38 1.27
N THR A 85 -17.09 -0.35 0.75
CA THR A 85 -17.45 0.39 -0.47
C THR A 85 -16.18 0.63 -1.29
N PRO A 86 -16.27 1.02 -2.57
CA PRO A 86 -15.08 1.32 -3.36
C PRO A 86 -14.19 2.39 -2.71
N GLY A 87 -12.87 2.13 -2.68
CA GLY A 87 -11.89 3.03 -2.09
C GLY A 87 -10.63 2.32 -1.58
N TYR A 88 -9.71 3.10 -1.02
CA TYR A 88 -8.46 2.56 -0.45
C TYR A 88 -8.68 2.02 0.95
N TYR A 89 -8.15 0.82 1.21
CA TYR A 89 -8.19 0.16 2.51
C TYR A 89 -6.80 -0.31 2.91
N TYR A 90 -6.51 -0.24 4.21
CA TYR A 90 -5.33 -0.85 4.79
C TYR A 90 -5.69 -1.83 5.91
N TRP A 91 -4.96 -2.93 6.00
CA TRP A 91 -5.13 -3.89 7.08
C TRP A 91 -4.49 -3.36 8.36
N PHE A 92 -5.29 -3.23 9.41
CA PHE A 92 -4.79 -2.90 10.74
C PHE A 92 -5.71 -3.43 11.83
N ASP A 93 -5.14 -4.08 12.85
CA ASP A 93 -5.88 -4.59 14.02
C ASP A 93 -7.04 -5.52 13.62
N ASN A 94 -6.70 -6.56 12.86
CA ASN A 94 -7.61 -7.61 12.39
C ASN A 94 -8.81 -7.13 11.54
N LYS A 95 -8.70 -5.96 10.90
CA LYS A 95 -9.74 -5.43 10.02
C LYS A 95 -9.18 -4.55 8.91
N TRP A 96 -9.95 -4.43 7.83
CA TRP A 96 -9.74 -3.46 6.78
C TRP A 96 -10.26 -2.10 7.21
N ASN A 97 -9.36 -1.11 7.26
CA ASN A 97 -9.67 0.27 7.60
C ASN A 97 -9.67 1.10 6.32
N ARG A 98 -10.76 1.83 6.05
CA ARG A 98 -10.88 2.70 4.87
C ARG A 98 -10.10 3.99 5.09
N MET A 99 -9.36 4.42 4.08
CA MET A 99 -8.82 5.78 4.04
C MET A 99 -9.93 6.75 3.65
N VAL A 100 -10.39 7.54 4.61
CA VAL A 100 -11.51 8.48 4.41
C VAL A 100 -11.09 9.72 3.64
N ASN A 101 -11.96 10.18 2.75
CA ASN A 101 -11.84 11.49 2.10
C ASN A 101 -12.86 12.49 2.69
N ALA A 102 -12.80 13.75 2.22
CA ALA A 102 -13.69 14.81 2.70
C ALA A 102 -15.18 14.51 2.44
N ALA A 103 -15.53 13.81 1.37
CA ALA A 103 -16.91 13.43 1.06
C ALA A 103 -17.41 12.34 2.02
N ASP A 104 -16.57 11.36 2.34
CA ASP A 104 -16.89 10.31 3.33
C ASP A 104 -17.16 10.92 4.71
N LEU A 105 -16.35 11.91 5.09
CA LEU A 105 -16.47 12.60 6.36
C LEU A 105 -17.68 13.55 6.40
N ALA A 106 -17.97 14.24 5.29
CA ALA A 106 -19.20 15.02 5.14
C ALA A 106 -20.45 14.12 5.25
N ALA A 107 -20.44 12.94 4.63
CA ALA A 107 -21.54 11.98 4.74
C ALA A 107 -21.73 11.48 6.20
N ALA A 108 -20.63 11.21 6.91
CA ALA A 108 -20.69 10.81 8.31
C ALA A 108 -21.22 11.94 9.24
N THR A 109 -20.93 13.20 8.93
CA THR A 109 -21.29 14.36 9.77
C THR A 109 -22.65 14.98 9.40
N ALA A 110 -23.14 14.79 8.18
CA ALA A 110 -24.48 15.21 7.76
C ALA A 110 -25.59 14.57 8.61
N GLY A 111 -25.35 13.37 9.15
CA GLY A 111 -26.24 12.71 10.11
C GLY A 111 -26.07 13.17 11.56
N ALA A 112 -25.02 13.90 11.90
CA ALA A 112 -24.60 14.18 13.27
C ALA A 112 -24.90 15.61 13.78
N GLY A 113 -25.47 16.50 12.96
CA GLY A 113 -25.96 17.81 13.41
C GLY A 113 -24.90 18.77 14.02
N GLY A 114 -23.60 18.52 13.81
CA GLY A 114 -22.52 19.31 14.40
C GLY A 114 -21.32 19.41 13.48
N GLY A 115 -20.98 20.66 13.11
CA GLY A 115 -19.88 20.97 12.20
C GLY A 115 -18.50 20.60 12.75
N MET A 116 -17.68 19.99 11.90
CA MET A 116 -16.23 19.93 12.08
C MET A 116 -15.58 20.96 11.16
N THR A 117 -15.37 22.16 11.69
CA THR A 117 -14.76 23.32 11.01
C THR A 117 -13.24 23.17 10.77
N GLY A 118 -12.70 21.95 10.68
CA GLY A 118 -11.25 21.68 10.70
C GLY A 118 -10.67 20.96 9.47
N ILE A 119 -11.48 20.66 8.45
CA ILE A 119 -11.10 19.78 7.33
C ILE A 119 -11.48 20.34 5.96
N THR A 120 -12.35 21.36 5.91
CA THR A 120 -12.52 22.19 4.72
C THR A 120 -11.29 23.09 4.58
N GLY A 121 -10.29 22.61 3.85
CA GLY A 121 -9.34 23.43 3.10
C GLY A 121 -8.70 24.61 3.84
N ALA A 122 -8.09 24.39 4.99
CA ALA A 122 -7.01 25.30 5.39
C ALA A 122 -5.88 25.18 4.36
N THR A 123 -5.30 26.32 3.97
CA THR A 123 -4.15 26.38 3.05
C THR A 123 -3.08 25.38 3.49
N GLY A 124 -2.88 24.31 2.70
CA GLY A 124 -2.00 23.19 3.06
C GLY A 124 -2.69 21.82 3.20
N ALA A 125 -4.00 21.71 3.02
CA ALA A 125 -4.66 20.42 2.87
C ALA A 125 -4.12 19.70 1.61
N PRO A 126 -3.81 18.38 1.68
CA PRO A 126 -3.26 17.64 0.56
C PRO A 126 -4.21 17.71 -0.65
N GLY A 127 -3.75 18.37 -1.72
CA GLY A 127 -4.56 18.65 -2.92
C GLY A 127 -4.84 20.13 -3.17
N THR A 128 -4.53 21.03 -2.24
CA THR A 128 -4.50 22.47 -2.52
C THR A 128 -3.09 22.86 -2.97
N ARG A 129 -2.93 23.08 -4.28
CA ARG A 129 -1.80 23.82 -4.85
C ARG A 129 -2.17 25.30 -4.92
#